data_AF-A0A239MK53-F1
#
_entry.id   AF-A0A239MK53-F1
#
_cell.length_a   1.000
_cell.length_b   1.000
_cell.length_c   1.000
_cell.angle_alpha   90.00
_cell.angle_beta   90.00
_cell.angle_gamma   90.00
#
_symmetry.space_group_name_H-M   'P 1'
#
loop_
_entity.id
_entity.type
_entity.pdbx_description
1 polymer ?
#
loop_
_entity_poly.entity_id
_entity_poly.type
_entity_poly.pdbx_seq_one_letter_code
_entity_poly.pdbx_strand_id
1 'polypeptide(L)'
;MRSSLTSVRSLGIALGLSAVLAFTGCKSKTESAAPAAGPAEAKLGIRPYGDETIKINDALIQPDLKKVFDYIDGHIDEHVVNLQKWIQQPSISNSGEGIPESAEMVKGFFDKLGCQESKVYDMGMTEWGQPGNPVVYAKLDQGAPKTLIIYWMYDTMPVTQPDNWVAPPFEGRLVDGKTAGLDPAIKKVLIGRGATNSKGGEMAEYNAIYSMKQVMGKLPVNLIFIAEGDEERMSMGLRKFVTTHPELLKSADAMVSGGGSEGLMYIELTTSGKAWGRGPTVSDIHGIFKRSVDSPAWRHIQMLASLTSKDGNTPMISGWTDGIAPLSASETKILTDAAKKVDLKKAAENAGVARFISDDPLTMTMMSRHGTAFNLDGIWGGNMYAGGSGAILPNKITSKHSIRYIPNMHSADILKKIRAQLDKNGYTDVQLRLIGDMPWSKMSYDTDIAHAADKMAQQFNRPARERVDGNSILMDSGGAGAWPSYLFTNAEQGDPNITPIGLPIAGGNVGSGGRAHAANEYYVIEGAGKTYGMAAAEKSIAAVIYNYSQITTVPPKSGKQ
;
A
#
# COMPACT_ATOMS: atom_id res chain seq x y z
N MET A 1 -55.01 -47.80 -7.41
CA MET A 1 -55.02 -49.16 -6.84
C MET A 1 -53.80 -49.33 -5.93
N ARG A 2 -54.03 -49.65 -4.65
CA ARG A 2 -53.17 -50.30 -3.62
C ARG A 2 -51.75 -49.72 -3.39
N SER A 3 -51.52 -48.95 -2.31
CA SER A 3 -51.13 -49.36 -0.92
C SER A 3 -49.68 -49.89 -0.86
N SER A 4 -48.77 -49.58 0.06
CA SER A 4 -48.76 -49.01 1.44
C SER A 4 -47.25 -48.89 1.83
N LEU A 5 -46.76 -48.00 2.71
CA LEU A 5 -46.75 -48.16 4.18
C LEU A 5 -46.00 -46.95 4.83
N THR A 6 -46.68 -46.29 5.81
CA THR A 6 -46.24 -45.86 7.19
C THR A 6 -44.90 -45.14 7.43
N SER A 7 -44.72 -44.11 8.29
CA SER A 7 -45.46 -43.54 9.46
C SER A 7 -44.99 -42.06 9.68
N VAL A 8 -45.81 -41.02 9.98
CA VAL A 8 -46.50 -40.64 11.26
C VAL A 8 -45.50 -40.47 12.42
N ARG A 9 -45.38 -39.40 13.25
CA ARG A 9 -46.17 -38.22 13.73
C ARG A 9 -45.14 -37.22 14.38
N SER A 10 -45.19 -35.91 14.17
CA SER A 10 -45.96 -34.85 14.87
C SER A 10 -45.33 -34.24 16.14
N LEU A 11 -45.03 -32.93 16.01
CA LEU A 11 -45.35 -31.77 16.87
C LEU A 11 -45.33 -31.90 18.41
N GLY A 12 -44.60 -30.98 19.05
CA GLY A 12 -44.75 -30.65 20.46
C GLY A 12 -44.18 -29.26 20.79
N ILE A 13 -45.08 -28.28 20.93
CA ILE A 13 -44.86 -26.95 21.53
C ILE A 13 -44.72 -27.13 23.05
N ALA A 14 -43.80 -26.40 23.71
CA ALA A 14 -43.91 -26.12 25.15
C ALA A 14 -43.22 -24.79 25.53
N LEU A 15 -44.02 -23.89 26.12
CA LEU A 15 -43.63 -22.74 26.93
C LEU A 15 -43.08 -23.18 28.30
N GLY A 16 -42.25 -22.34 28.93
CA GLY A 16 -41.99 -22.30 30.38
C GLY A 16 -40.99 -21.19 30.71
N LEU A 17 -41.44 -19.99 31.08
CA LEU A 17 -41.60 -19.43 32.43
C LEU A 17 -40.33 -19.34 33.32
N SER A 18 -39.91 -18.08 33.52
CA SER A 18 -39.55 -17.42 34.80
C SER A 18 -38.37 -17.91 35.65
N ALA A 19 -37.41 -17.00 35.88
CA ALA A 19 -36.97 -16.62 37.23
C ALA A 19 -36.25 -15.26 37.22
N VAL A 20 -36.90 -14.26 37.81
CA VAL A 20 -36.31 -12.99 38.26
C VAL A 20 -35.68 -13.25 39.62
N LEU A 21 -34.40 -12.91 39.79
CA LEU A 21 -33.75 -12.84 41.10
C LEU A 21 -33.10 -11.45 41.22
N ALA A 22 -33.74 -10.59 42.00
CA ALA A 22 -33.14 -9.39 42.55
C ALA A 22 -32.40 -9.79 43.85
N PHE A 23 -31.14 -9.38 43.97
CA PHE A 23 -30.50 -9.20 45.27
C PHE A 23 -29.76 -7.86 45.30
N THR A 24 -30.13 -7.09 46.32
CA THR A 24 -29.61 -5.79 46.73
C THR A 24 -28.23 -5.91 47.38
N GLY A 25 -27.33 -4.99 47.00
CA GLY A 25 -26.42 -4.29 47.92
C GLY A 25 -25.12 -4.98 48.34
N CYS A 26 -23.98 -4.44 47.87
CA CYS A 26 -22.95 -3.91 48.77
C CYS A 26 -21.92 -3.09 47.98
N LYS A 27 -21.71 -1.83 48.38
CA LYS A 27 -20.58 -1.00 47.91
C LYS A 27 -19.31 -1.49 48.59
N SER A 28 -18.33 -1.96 47.81
CA SER A 28 -16.93 -2.02 48.25
C SER A 28 -16.05 -1.43 47.14
N LYS A 29 -15.28 -0.39 47.49
CA LYS A 29 -14.20 0.13 46.67
C LYS A 29 -13.13 -0.97 46.53
N THR A 30 -12.89 -1.45 45.33
CA THR A 30 -11.69 -2.23 45.01
C THR A 30 -10.71 -1.29 44.31
N GLU A 31 -9.62 -0.98 44.99
CA GLU A 31 -8.43 -0.40 44.38
C GLU A 31 -7.91 -1.38 43.31
N SER A 32 -7.84 -0.92 42.07
CA SER A 32 -7.23 -1.65 40.97
C SER A 32 -5.72 -1.66 41.19
N ALA A 33 -5.18 -2.76 41.69
CA ALA A 33 -3.75 -3.04 41.64
C ALA A 33 -3.29 -3.06 40.17
N ALA A 34 -2.14 -2.44 39.90
CA ALA A 34 -1.51 -2.47 38.58
C ALA A 34 -1.27 -3.92 38.12
N PRO A 35 -1.44 -4.23 36.82
CA PRO A 35 -1.22 -5.58 36.33
C PRO A 35 0.25 -5.97 36.53
N ALA A 36 0.47 -7.11 37.18
CA ALA A 36 1.78 -7.72 37.32
C ALA A 36 2.36 -8.04 35.94
N ALA A 37 3.65 -7.76 35.76
CA ALA A 37 4.38 -8.05 34.54
C ALA A 37 4.22 -9.53 34.16
N GLY A 38 3.74 -9.78 32.94
CA GLY A 38 3.69 -11.12 32.37
C GLY A 38 5.08 -11.75 32.25
N PRO A 39 5.16 -13.08 32.08
CA PRO A 39 6.45 -13.76 31.94
C PRO A 39 7.23 -13.16 30.76
N ALA A 40 8.53 -12.92 30.96
CA ALA A 40 9.42 -12.42 29.91
C ALA A 40 9.32 -13.31 28.67
N GLU A 41 8.93 -12.71 27.54
CA GLU A 41 8.89 -13.41 26.26
C GLU A 41 10.28 -13.99 25.94
N ALA A 42 10.31 -15.17 25.32
CA ALA A 42 11.57 -15.83 24.97
C ALA A 42 12.39 -14.92 24.05
N LYS A 43 13.66 -14.68 24.40
CA LYS A 43 14.59 -13.88 23.57
C LYS A 43 14.75 -14.51 22.18
N LEU A 44 14.52 -13.72 21.13
CA LEU A 44 14.72 -14.08 19.73
C LEU A 44 16.22 -14.07 19.34
N GLY A 45 17.06 -13.45 20.18
CA GLY A 45 18.52 -13.40 20.00
C GLY A 45 18.91 -12.69 18.72
N ILE A 46 18.16 -11.66 18.31
CA ILE A 46 18.40 -10.87 17.11
C ILE A 46 19.70 -10.10 17.28
N ARG A 47 20.56 -10.15 16.26
CA ARG A 47 21.78 -9.34 16.19
C ARG A 47 21.46 -8.02 15.47
N PRO A 48 21.52 -6.85 16.13
CA PRO A 48 21.09 -5.59 15.51
C PRO A 48 21.81 -5.26 14.20
N TYR A 49 23.08 -5.63 14.08
CA TYR A 49 23.91 -5.39 12.88
C TYR A 49 24.06 -6.61 11.98
N GLY A 50 23.44 -7.75 12.31
CA GLY A 50 23.60 -9.01 11.58
C GLY A 50 25.05 -9.29 11.17
N ASP A 51 25.26 -9.48 9.87
CA ASP A 51 26.57 -9.61 9.21
C ASP A 51 26.79 -8.45 8.20
N GLU A 52 26.33 -7.24 8.53
CA GLU A 52 26.44 -6.03 7.70
C GLU A 52 27.89 -5.54 7.55
N THR A 53 28.29 -5.28 6.31
CA THR A 53 29.60 -4.70 5.97
C THR A 53 29.56 -3.17 5.85
N ILE A 54 28.37 -2.59 5.64
CA ILE A 54 28.18 -1.14 5.73
C ILE A 54 28.08 -0.74 7.20
N LYS A 55 28.71 0.38 7.58
CA LYS A 55 28.68 0.90 8.95
C LYS A 55 28.06 2.28 8.98
N ILE A 56 27.31 2.55 10.04
CA ILE A 56 26.89 3.90 10.40
C ILE A 56 28.14 4.70 10.79
N ASN A 57 28.24 5.93 10.32
CA ASN A 57 29.33 6.82 10.67
C ASN A 57 29.07 7.47 12.03
N ASP A 58 29.51 6.82 13.10
CA ASP A 58 29.31 7.28 14.48
C ASP A 58 29.81 8.72 14.74
N ALA A 59 30.82 9.19 14.00
CA ALA A 59 31.34 10.54 14.13
C ALA A 59 30.33 11.62 13.68
N LEU A 60 29.32 11.25 12.90
CA LEU A 60 28.25 12.13 12.42
C LEU A 60 26.95 12.01 13.25
N ILE A 61 26.93 11.13 14.26
CA ILE A 61 25.77 10.88 15.12
C ILE A 61 25.87 11.74 16.38
N GLN A 62 24.79 12.46 16.68
CA GLN A 62 24.75 13.32 17.86
C GLN A 62 24.61 12.50 19.16
N PRO A 63 25.12 12.97 20.31
CA PRO A 63 25.14 12.19 21.54
C PRO A 63 23.78 11.64 21.97
N ASP A 64 22.72 12.43 21.85
CA ASP A 64 21.37 11.98 22.22
C ASP A 64 20.78 10.99 21.22
N LEU A 65 21.06 11.18 19.92
CA LEU A 65 20.68 10.21 18.89
C LEU A 65 21.45 8.88 19.05
N LYS A 66 22.71 8.92 19.50
CA LYS A 66 23.49 7.72 19.80
C LYS A 66 22.84 6.90 20.93
N LYS A 67 22.35 7.54 21.99
CA LYS A 67 21.62 6.85 23.07
C LYS A 67 20.34 6.17 22.55
N VAL A 68 19.66 6.78 21.58
CA VAL A 68 18.50 6.16 20.90
C VAL A 68 18.94 4.92 20.13
N PHE A 69 20.07 4.99 19.41
CA PHE A 69 20.59 3.83 18.67
C PHE A 69 20.98 2.68 19.62
N ASP A 70 21.61 3.00 20.74
CA ASP A 70 21.97 2.02 21.77
C ASP A 70 20.70 1.40 22.41
N TYR A 71 19.62 2.19 22.59
CA TYR A 71 18.33 1.67 23.06
C TYR A 71 17.69 0.71 22.04
N ILE A 72 17.66 1.10 20.75
CA ILE A 72 17.18 0.24 19.67
C ILE A 72 17.92 -1.10 19.67
N ASP A 73 19.25 -1.07 19.75
CA ASP A 73 20.07 -2.28 19.78
C ASP A 73 19.74 -3.19 20.97
N GLY A 74 19.44 -2.59 22.13
CA GLY A 74 19.08 -3.33 23.34
C GLY A 74 17.67 -3.95 23.33
N HIS A 75 16.75 -3.45 22.49
CA HIS A 75 15.33 -3.84 22.47
C HIS A 75 14.89 -4.49 21.16
N ILE A 76 15.83 -4.79 20.25
CA ILE A 76 15.51 -5.30 18.91
C ILE A 76 14.69 -6.60 18.91
N ASP A 77 14.83 -7.46 19.93
CA ASP A 77 13.99 -8.66 20.07
C ASP A 77 12.50 -8.28 20.23
N GLU A 78 12.20 -7.31 21.10
CA GLU A 78 10.84 -6.83 21.35
C GLU A 78 10.25 -6.13 20.12
N HIS A 79 11.09 -5.37 19.43
CA HIS A 79 10.75 -4.68 18.18
C HIS A 79 10.31 -5.65 17.08
N VAL A 80 11.04 -6.76 16.93
CA VAL A 80 10.68 -7.84 15.99
C VAL A 80 9.40 -8.54 16.43
N VAL A 81 9.20 -8.79 17.72
CA VAL A 81 7.96 -9.37 18.24
C VAL A 81 6.75 -8.47 17.94
N ASN A 82 6.88 -7.15 18.02
CA ASN A 82 5.80 -6.23 17.63
C ASN A 82 5.39 -6.43 16.16
N LEU A 83 6.37 -6.59 15.26
CA LEU A 83 6.09 -6.89 13.85
C LEU A 83 5.42 -8.26 13.69
N GLN A 84 5.91 -9.31 14.36
CA GLN A 84 5.30 -10.64 14.29
C GLN A 84 3.82 -10.61 14.71
N LYS A 85 3.51 -9.93 15.82
CA LYS A 85 2.14 -9.76 16.33
C LYS A 85 1.25 -9.04 15.31
N TRP A 86 1.76 -8.02 14.63
CA TRP A 86 0.97 -7.29 13.64
C TRP A 86 0.78 -8.05 12.32
N ILE A 87 1.76 -8.85 11.91
CA ILE A 87 1.63 -9.77 10.77
C ILE A 87 0.60 -10.86 11.05
N GLN A 88 0.49 -11.30 12.30
CA GLN A 88 -0.50 -12.28 12.74
C GLN A 88 -1.94 -11.77 12.71
N GLN A 89 -2.15 -10.46 12.58
CA GLN A 89 -3.46 -9.87 12.35
C GLN A 89 -3.66 -9.66 10.83
N PRO A 90 -4.48 -10.48 10.15
CA PRO A 90 -4.84 -10.25 8.75
C PRO A 90 -5.52 -8.89 8.57
N SER A 91 -5.41 -8.33 7.38
CA SER A 91 -6.02 -7.04 7.01
C SER A 91 -6.17 -6.93 5.50
N ILE A 92 -7.02 -7.77 4.89
CA ILE A 92 -7.14 -7.89 3.43
C ILE A 92 -8.21 -6.93 2.88
N SER A 93 -7.80 -5.80 2.31
CA SER A 93 -8.69 -4.68 1.94
C SER A 93 -9.82 -5.05 0.97
N ASN A 94 -9.53 -5.86 -0.03
CA ASN A 94 -10.53 -6.26 -1.05
C ASN A 94 -11.66 -7.14 -0.48
N SER A 95 -11.42 -7.88 0.60
CA SER A 95 -12.42 -8.76 1.23
C SER A 95 -13.00 -8.18 2.53
N GLY A 96 -12.29 -7.24 3.15
CA GLY A 96 -12.58 -6.73 4.49
C GLY A 96 -12.07 -7.61 5.63
N GLU A 97 -11.44 -8.76 5.34
CA GLU A 97 -10.95 -9.70 6.36
C GLU A 97 -9.93 -9.02 7.29
N GLY A 98 -10.25 -8.95 8.59
CA GLY A 98 -9.37 -8.45 9.63
C GLY A 98 -9.10 -6.93 9.60
N ILE A 99 -9.75 -6.19 8.68
CA ILE A 99 -9.57 -4.74 8.54
C ILE A 99 -9.97 -3.98 9.81
N PRO A 100 -11.17 -4.18 10.40
CA PRO A 100 -11.54 -3.50 11.64
C PRO A 100 -10.60 -3.80 12.81
N GLU A 101 -10.21 -5.07 12.98
CA GLU A 101 -9.31 -5.51 14.04
C GLU A 101 -7.91 -4.92 13.89
N SER A 102 -7.38 -4.86 12.66
CA SER A 102 -6.10 -4.21 12.38
C SER A 102 -6.16 -2.70 12.61
N ALA A 103 -7.27 -2.03 12.26
CA ALA A 103 -7.43 -0.59 12.53
C ALA A 103 -7.38 -0.30 14.03
N GLU A 104 -8.06 -1.10 14.86
CA GLU A 104 -8.00 -0.97 16.32
C GLU A 104 -6.62 -1.33 16.89
N MET A 105 -5.93 -2.34 16.32
CA MET A 105 -4.55 -2.66 16.70
C MET A 105 -3.59 -1.48 16.42
N VAL A 106 -3.72 -0.85 15.25
CA VAL A 106 -2.94 0.34 14.88
C VAL A 106 -3.23 1.52 15.80
N LYS A 107 -4.51 1.78 16.11
CA LYS A 107 -4.89 2.76 17.12
C LYS A 107 -4.23 2.44 18.47
N GLY A 108 -4.20 1.17 18.86
CA GLY A 108 -3.55 0.70 20.08
C GLY A 108 -2.05 0.97 20.14
N PHE A 109 -1.34 0.90 19.00
CA PHE A 109 0.07 1.32 18.92
C PHE A 109 0.23 2.81 19.26
N PHE A 110 -0.62 3.66 18.69
CA PHE A 110 -0.60 5.10 18.95
C PHE A 110 -1.00 5.45 20.38
N ASP A 111 -1.97 4.72 20.97
CA ASP A 111 -2.32 4.85 22.38
C ASP A 111 -1.14 4.50 23.29
N LYS A 112 -0.43 3.40 23.00
CA LYS A 112 0.77 2.98 23.72
C LYS A 112 1.92 3.99 23.57
N LEU A 113 2.00 4.68 22.42
CA LEU A 113 2.93 5.78 22.21
C LEU A 113 2.54 7.03 23.03
N GLY A 114 1.32 7.08 23.59
CA GLY A 114 0.82 8.17 24.41
C GLY A 114 0.29 9.35 23.60
N CYS A 115 -0.24 9.09 22.40
CA CYS A 115 -1.00 10.09 21.64
C CYS A 115 -2.16 10.62 22.50
N GLN A 116 -2.34 11.94 22.53
CA GLN A 116 -3.41 12.57 23.30
C GLN A 116 -4.78 12.43 22.61
N GLU A 117 -4.77 12.19 21.31
CA GLU A 117 -5.96 11.88 20.51
C GLU A 117 -5.64 10.68 19.62
N SER A 118 -6.55 9.71 19.57
CA SER A 118 -6.52 8.59 18.63
C SER A 118 -7.95 8.13 18.33
N LYS A 119 -8.27 7.87 17.06
CA LYS A 119 -9.62 7.52 16.64
C LYS A 119 -9.62 6.74 15.33
N VAL A 120 -10.49 5.73 15.27
CA VAL A 120 -10.85 5.03 14.04
C VAL A 120 -12.08 5.73 13.43
N TYR A 121 -11.99 6.11 12.15
CA TYR A 121 -13.07 6.75 11.38
C TYR A 121 -13.67 5.73 10.42
N ASP A 122 -14.98 5.50 10.53
CA ASP A 122 -15.75 4.79 9.51
C ASP A 122 -16.00 5.72 8.33
N MET A 123 -15.58 5.28 7.14
CA MET A 123 -15.67 6.08 5.92
C MET A 123 -16.98 5.87 5.16
N GLY A 124 -17.80 4.89 5.52
CA GLY A 124 -19.05 4.58 4.84
C GLY A 124 -18.87 4.41 3.33
N MET A 125 -19.88 4.77 2.53
CA MET A 125 -19.77 4.69 1.07
C MET A 125 -18.89 5.81 0.49
N THR A 126 -18.00 5.45 -0.43
CA THR A 126 -17.16 6.35 -1.22
C THR A 126 -17.90 6.87 -2.45
N GLU A 127 -17.34 7.87 -3.13
CA GLU A 127 -17.92 8.44 -4.34
C GLU A 127 -18.02 7.44 -5.52
N TRP A 128 -17.26 6.35 -5.46
CA TRP A 128 -17.31 5.25 -6.45
C TRP A 128 -18.30 4.13 -6.09
N GLY A 129 -19.12 4.32 -5.05
CA GLY A 129 -20.20 3.40 -4.68
C GLY A 129 -19.73 2.14 -3.94
N GLN A 130 -18.53 2.17 -3.36
CA GLN A 130 -17.93 1.09 -2.57
C GLN A 130 -17.83 1.55 -1.11
N PRO A 131 -17.93 0.67 -0.10
CA PRO A 131 -17.58 1.04 1.27
C PRO A 131 -16.08 1.34 1.34
N GLY A 132 -15.67 2.39 2.03
CA GLY A 132 -14.27 2.68 2.34
C GLY A 132 -13.84 1.98 3.62
N ASN A 133 -12.60 1.50 3.66
CA ASN A 133 -12.03 0.91 4.87
C ASN A 133 -11.70 2.02 5.89
N PRO A 134 -11.67 1.69 7.20
CA PRO A 134 -11.48 2.70 8.23
C PRO A 134 -10.15 3.43 8.13
N VAL A 135 -10.13 4.70 8.54
CA VAL A 135 -8.91 5.49 8.67
C VAL A 135 -8.63 5.72 10.15
N VAL A 136 -7.42 5.41 10.60
CA VAL A 136 -6.95 5.68 11.96
C VAL A 136 -6.21 7.01 11.96
N TYR A 137 -6.69 7.93 12.78
CA TYR A 137 -6.02 9.20 13.06
C TYR A 137 -5.45 9.16 14.47
N ALA A 138 -4.27 9.72 14.68
CA ALA A 138 -3.78 10.04 16.02
C ALA A 138 -2.91 11.29 16.04
N LYS A 139 -2.85 11.95 17.21
CA LYS A 139 -2.04 13.14 17.42
C LYS A 139 -1.20 13.01 18.69
N LEU A 140 0.09 13.26 18.55
CA LEU A 140 1.06 13.32 19.62
C LEU A 140 1.68 14.72 19.69
N ASP A 141 1.12 15.55 20.56
CA ASP A 141 1.66 16.87 20.88
C ASP A 141 2.78 16.73 21.92
N GLN A 142 3.94 17.29 21.59
CA GLN A 142 5.15 17.28 22.43
C GLN A 142 5.57 18.69 22.84
N GLY A 143 4.80 19.72 22.44
CA GLY A 143 5.16 21.13 22.59
C GLY A 143 6.35 21.54 21.71
N ALA A 144 6.63 20.78 20.65
CA ALA A 144 7.73 21.05 19.73
C ALA A 144 7.32 22.10 18.69
N PRO A 145 8.28 22.83 18.08
CA PRO A 145 7.97 23.89 17.11
C PRO A 145 7.53 23.36 15.74
N LYS A 146 7.81 22.10 15.42
CA LYS A 146 7.47 21.47 14.14
C LYS A 146 6.57 20.26 14.33
N THR A 147 5.69 20.00 13.38
CA THR A 147 4.79 18.85 13.34
C THR A 147 5.00 18.04 12.07
N LEU A 148 5.25 16.74 12.20
CA LEU A 148 5.33 15.80 11.08
C LEU A 148 4.05 14.97 10.95
N ILE A 149 3.61 14.73 9.72
CA ILE A 149 2.70 13.61 9.44
C ILE A 149 3.51 12.34 9.19
N ILE A 150 3.07 11.26 9.81
CA ILE A 150 3.46 9.89 9.56
C ILE A 150 2.29 9.19 8.87
N TYR A 151 2.49 8.75 7.63
CA TYR A 151 1.46 8.06 6.83
C TYR A 151 1.72 6.56 6.79
N TRP A 152 0.70 5.77 7.13
CA TRP A 152 0.71 4.32 7.11
C TRP A 152 -0.44 3.76 6.26
N MET A 153 -0.25 2.56 5.73
CA MET A 153 -1.30 1.69 5.22
C MET A 153 -1.27 0.41 6.05
N TYR A 154 -2.38 -0.05 6.61
CA TYR A 154 -2.39 -1.29 7.38
C TYR A 154 -3.03 -2.45 6.62
N ASP A 155 -3.63 -2.18 5.46
CA ASP A 155 -4.18 -3.22 4.61
C ASP A 155 -3.11 -3.94 3.78
N THR A 156 -3.52 -5.09 3.25
CA THR A 156 -2.64 -6.02 2.55
C THR A 156 -3.38 -6.66 1.38
N MET A 157 -2.61 -7.06 0.36
CA MET A 157 -3.15 -7.85 -0.75
C MET A 157 -3.60 -9.26 -0.32
N PRO A 158 -4.58 -9.86 -1.01
CA PRO A 158 -4.98 -11.25 -0.77
C PRO A 158 -3.81 -12.24 -0.90
N VAL A 159 -3.96 -13.40 -0.24
CA VAL A 159 -3.07 -14.56 -0.42
C VAL A 159 -3.62 -15.42 -1.55
N THR A 160 -3.03 -15.34 -2.74
CA THR A 160 -3.52 -16.03 -3.94
C THR A 160 -2.81 -17.34 -4.25
N GLN A 161 -1.64 -17.58 -3.64
CA GLN A 161 -0.79 -18.75 -3.90
C GLN A 161 -0.27 -19.37 -2.59
N PRO A 162 -1.14 -19.85 -1.69
CA PRO A 162 -0.74 -20.31 -0.36
C PRO A 162 0.31 -21.44 -0.39
N ASP A 163 0.24 -22.34 -1.39
CA ASP A 163 1.18 -23.46 -1.53
C ASP A 163 2.62 -23.04 -1.87
N ASN A 164 2.80 -21.83 -2.38
CA ASN A 164 4.13 -21.30 -2.72
C ASN A 164 4.83 -20.67 -1.51
N TRP A 165 4.20 -20.61 -0.33
CA TRP A 165 4.79 -20.01 0.86
C TRP A 165 5.65 -21.01 1.65
N VAL A 166 6.88 -20.60 2.00
CA VAL A 166 7.81 -21.36 2.85
C VAL A 166 7.40 -21.34 4.33
N ALA A 167 6.50 -20.42 4.69
CA ALA A 167 5.86 -20.31 5.99
C ALA A 167 4.44 -19.75 5.84
N PRO A 168 3.46 -20.13 6.67
CA PRO A 168 2.11 -19.58 6.58
C PRO A 168 2.10 -18.04 6.54
N PRO A 169 1.33 -17.41 5.62
CA PRO A 169 1.44 -15.98 5.33
C PRO A 169 1.22 -15.05 6.51
N PHE A 170 0.41 -15.46 7.50
CA PHE A 170 0.10 -14.65 8.68
C PHE A 170 0.75 -15.20 9.95
N GLU A 171 1.80 -16.02 9.86
CA GLU A 171 2.50 -16.49 11.06
C GLU A 171 3.55 -15.48 11.56
N GLY A 172 4.11 -14.67 10.64
CA GLY A 172 5.26 -13.80 10.95
C GLY A 172 6.52 -14.58 11.28
N ARG A 173 6.73 -15.74 10.64
CA ARG A 173 7.81 -16.67 10.98
C ARG A 173 9.19 -16.10 10.61
N LEU A 174 10.15 -16.24 11.52
CA LEU A 174 11.57 -16.01 11.22
C LEU A 174 12.18 -17.24 10.54
N VAL A 175 12.85 -17.04 9.41
CA VAL A 175 13.57 -18.07 8.65
C VAL A 175 14.95 -17.54 8.25
N ASP A 176 15.86 -18.43 7.84
CA ASP A 176 17.14 -18.03 7.25
C ASP A 176 16.99 -17.54 5.79
N GLY A 177 17.99 -16.80 5.31
CA GLY A 177 18.00 -16.24 3.96
C GLY A 177 17.88 -17.31 2.88
N LYS A 178 18.51 -18.48 3.05
CA LYS A 178 18.43 -19.59 2.09
C LYS A 178 16.99 -20.09 1.93
N THR A 179 16.28 -20.27 3.03
CA THR A 179 14.87 -20.69 3.07
C THR A 179 13.98 -19.63 2.45
N ALA A 180 14.27 -18.35 2.68
CA ALA A 180 13.58 -17.24 2.02
C ALA A 180 13.95 -17.08 0.53
N GLY A 181 14.90 -17.86 -0.02
CA GLY A 181 15.39 -17.69 -1.39
C GLY A 181 16.17 -16.38 -1.59
N LEU A 182 16.94 -15.99 -0.58
CA LEU A 182 17.81 -14.80 -0.51
C LEU A 182 19.26 -15.23 -0.25
N ASP A 183 20.16 -14.25 -0.13
CA ASP A 183 21.55 -14.50 0.24
C ASP A 183 21.63 -15.29 1.57
N PRO A 184 22.26 -16.48 1.60
CA PRO A 184 22.44 -17.28 2.82
C PRO A 184 23.25 -16.59 3.93
N ALA A 185 23.93 -15.47 3.63
CA ALA A 185 24.54 -14.61 4.64
C ALA A 185 23.49 -13.93 5.53
N ILE A 186 22.29 -13.68 5.02
CA ILE A 186 21.17 -13.14 5.81
C ILE A 186 20.65 -14.24 6.74
N LYS A 187 20.80 -14.06 8.05
CA LYS A 187 20.51 -15.11 9.03
C LYS A 187 19.08 -15.13 9.55
N LYS A 188 18.39 -13.99 9.55
CA LYS A 188 16.99 -13.91 9.98
C LYS A 188 16.20 -12.97 9.08
N VAL A 189 15.13 -13.52 8.53
CA VAL A 189 14.17 -12.88 7.65
C VAL A 189 12.79 -13.22 8.18
N LEU A 190 11.92 -12.22 8.32
CA LEU A 190 10.53 -12.44 8.64
C LEU A 190 9.77 -12.70 7.34
N ILE A 191 9.07 -13.82 7.25
CA ILE A 191 8.13 -14.14 6.17
C ILE A 191 6.71 -13.80 6.63
N GLY A 192 5.99 -13.05 5.81
CA GLY A 192 4.57 -12.79 6.03
C GLY A 192 3.96 -11.85 5.01
N ARG A 193 2.65 -12.00 4.76
CA ARG A 193 1.87 -11.04 3.98
C ARG A 193 1.83 -9.71 4.74
N GLY A 194 2.25 -8.65 4.07
CA GLY A 194 2.41 -7.33 4.67
C GLY A 194 3.79 -7.09 5.29
N ALA A 195 4.71 -8.06 5.25
CA ALA A 195 6.04 -7.88 5.82
C ALA A 195 6.81 -6.72 5.16
N THR A 196 6.72 -6.56 3.84
CA THR A 196 7.35 -5.43 3.14
C THR A 196 6.36 -4.37 2.69
N ASN A 197 5.13 -4.74 2.30
CA ASN A 197 4.07 -3.82 1.91
C ASN A 197 2.89 -3.97 2.85
N SER A 198 2.90 -3.34 4.02
CA SER A 198 3.82 -2.25 4.46
C SER A 198 4.34 -2.38 5.90
N LYS A 199 3.77 -3.30 6.68
CA LYS A 199 3.86 -3.37 8.15
C LYS A 199 5.28 -3.42 8.69
N GLY A 200 6.24 -4.01 7.97
CA GLY A 200 7.64 -4.07 8.42
C GLY A 200 8.31 -2.70 8.50
N GLY A 201 8.16 -1.87 7.47
CA GLY A 201 8.69 -0.51 7.46
C GLY A 201 7.99 0.39 8.48
N GLU A 202 6.67 0.27 8.59
CA GLU A 202 5.85 1.05 9.51
C GLU A 202 6.11 0.66 10.97
N MET A 203 6.33 -0.63 11.26
CA MET A 203 6.71 -1.07 12.59
C MET A 203 8.12 -0.60 12.97
N ALA A 204 9.06 -0.57 12.01
CA ALA A 204 10.36 0.05 12.26
C ALA A 204 10.22 1.56 12.58
N GLU A 205 9.28 2.25 11.91
CA GLU A 205 8.98 3.64 12.23
C GLU A 205 8.40 3.83 13.63
N TYR A 206 7.43 2.97 14.00
CA TYR A 206 6.89 2.93 15.35
C TYR A 206 7.96 2.71 16.41
N ASN A 207 8.78 1.67 16.24
CA ASN A 207 9.83 1.29 17.18
C ASN A 207 10.88 2.41 17.33
N ALA A 208 11.23 3.09 16.22
CA ALA A 208 12.14 4.23 16.24
C ALA A 208 11.55 5.40 17.06
N ILE A 209 10.31 5.79 16.77
CA ILE A 209 9.63 6.89 17.48
C ILE A 209 9.45 6.55 18.96
N TYR A 210 9.06 5.31 19.27
CA TYR A 210 8.93 4.83 20.64
C TYR A 210 10.28 4.90 21.38
N SER A 211 11.36 4.41 20.76
CA SER A 211 12.72 4.45 21.32
C SER A 211 13.20 5.88 21.57
N MET A 212 12.96 6.80 20.62
CA MET A 212 13.26 8.22 20.81
C MET A 212 12.54 8.77 22.04
N LYS A 213 11.24 8.47 22.20
CA LYS A 213 10.46 8.93 23.35
C LYS A 213 10.98 8.36 24.67
N GLN A 214 11.36 7.08 24.71
CA GLN A 214 11.90 6.44 25.93
C GLN A 214 13.23 7.08 26.36
N VAL A 215 14.11 7.39 25.42
CA VAL A 215 15.44 7.94 25.72
C VAL A 215 15.42 9.44 25.98
N MET A 216 14.64 10.21 25.20
CA MET A 216 14.62 11.67 25.24
C MET A 216 13.54 12.22 26.19
N GLY A 217 12.60 11.38 26.62
CA GLY A 217 11.43 11.76 27.41
C GLY A 217 10.33 12.45 26.59
N LYS A 218 10.72 13.40 25.74
CA LYS A 218 9.86 14.03 24.73
C LYS A 218 10.48 13.90 23.35
N LEU A 219 9.64 13.79 22.32
CA LEU A 219 10.13 13.85 20.94
C LEU A 219 10.49 15.29 20.57
N PRO A 220 11.46 15.49 19.67
CA PRO A 220 11.86 16.83 19.24
C PRO A 220 10.91 17.43 18.18
N VAL A 221 9.82 16.74 17.85
CA VAL A 221 8.74 17.16 16.93
C VAL A 221 7.38 16.72 17.51
N ASN A 222 6.30 17.36 17.07
CA ASN A 222 4.95 16.81 17.24
C ASN A 222 4.68 15.84 16.09
N LEU A 223 3.79 14.87 16.31
CA LEU A 223 3.41 13.91 15.27
C LEU A 223 1.89 13.88 15.06
N ILE A 224 1.49 13.74 13.80
CA ILE A 224 0.15 13.36 13.39
C ILE A 224 0.29 12.03 12.65
N PHE A 225 -0.44 11.01 13.07
CA PHE A 225 -0.49 9.73 12.37
C PHE A 225 -1.78 9.64 11.56
N ILE A 226 -1.65 9.15 10.33
CA ILE A 226 -2.78 8.78 9.48
C ILE A 226 -2.48 7.39 8.95
N ALA A 227 -3.26 6.39 9.37
CA ALA A 227 -3.14 5.03 8.86
C ALA A 227 -4.42 4.63 8.13
N GLU A 228 -4.32 4.18 6.89
CA GLU A 228 -5.49 3.79 6.09
C GLU A 228 -5.55 2.28 5.82
N GLY A 229 -6.73 1.78 5.45
CA GLY A 229 -6.94 0.39 5.07
C GLY A 229 -7.36 0.18 3.62
N ASP A 230 -7.18 1.16 2.75
CA ASP A 230 -7.62 1.12 1.34
C ASP A 230 -6.47 1.32 0.34
N GLU A 231 -5.19 1.32 0.73
CA GLU A 231 -4.09 1.66 -0.19
C GLU A 231 -4.05 0.68 -1.38
N GLU A 232 -4.18 -0.61 -1.09
CA GLU A 232 -4.24 -1.68 -2.10
C GLU A 232 -5.55 -1.67 -2.92
N ARG A 233 -6.42 -0.69 -2.63
CA ARG A 233 -7.70 -0.44 -3.28
C ARG A 233 -7.97 1.04 -3.50
N MET A 234 -6.94 1.78 -3.93
CA MET A 234 -7.03 3.18 -4.41
C MET A 234 -7.20 4.26 -3.35
N SER A 235 -6.92 3.95 -2.09
CA SER A 235 -7.01 4.88 -0.96
C SER A 235 -8.34 5.62 -0.89
N MET A 236 -9.44 4.96 -1.27
CA MET A 236 -10.73 5.63 -1.45
C MET A 236 -11.29 6.14 -0.11
N GLY A 237 -11.12 5.37 0.97
CA GLY A 237 -11.44 5.79 2.33
C GLY A 237 -10.60 6.99 2.76
N LEU A 238 -9.29 6.96 2.53
CA LEU A 238 -8.39 8.07 2.87
C LEU A 238 -8.73 9.35 2.08
N ARG A 239 -9.02 9.24 0.79
CA ARG A 239 -9.46 10.38 -0.03
C ARG A 239 -10.65 11.08 0.60
N LYS A 240 -11.66 10.31 1.00
CA LYS A 240 -12.83 10.85 1.70
C LYS A 240 -12.44 11.46 3.04
N PHE A 241 -11.57 10.81 3.82
CA PHE A 241 -11.13 11.32 5.11
C PHE A 241 -10.41 12.67 5.00
N VAL A 242 -9.42 12.78 4.12
CA VAL A 242 -8.62 14.01 3.95
C VAL A 242 -9.48 15.15 3.42
N THR A 243 -10.45 14.86 2.53
CA THR A 243 -11.34 15.89 1.98
C THR A 243 -12.42 16.35 2.96
N THR A 244 -12.86 15.50 3.89
CA THR A 244 -13.86 15.88 4.91
C THR A 244 -13.28 16.35 6.23
N HIS A 245 -12.01 16.01 6.54
CA HIS A 245 -11.31 16.38 7.76
C HIS A 245 -9.95 17.08 7.53
N PRO A 246 -9.81 18.01 6.56
CA PRO A 246 -8.52 18.63 6.26
C PRO A 246 -7.96 19.41 7.46
N GLU A 247 -8.82 19.92 8.35
CA GLU A 247 -8.44 20.65 9.56
C GLU A 247 -7.56 19.85 10.52
N LEU A 248 -7.69 18.51 10.55
CA LEU A 248 -6.90 17.65 11.42
C LEU A 248 -5.43 17.59 11.00
N LEU A 249 -5.12 17.98 9.76
CA LEU A 249 -3.82 17.82 9.12
C LEU A 249 -3.09 19.16 8.87
N LYS A 250 -3.83 20.28 8.89
CA LYS A 250 -3.32 21.63 8.56
C LYS A 250 -2.18 22.15 9.45
N SER A 251 -2.00 21.57 10.64
CA SER A 251 -0.89 21.95 11.54
C SER A 251 0.43 21.27 11.21
N ALA A 252 0.46 20.36 10.23
CA ALA A 252 1.68 19.70 9.81
C ALA A 252 2.58 20.61 8.96
N ASP A 253 3.89 20.47 9.14
CA ASP A 253 4.91 21.21 8.39
C ASP A 253 5.55 20.36 7.29
N ALA A 254 5.54 19.03 7.44
CA ALA A 254 6.05 18.07 6.47
C ALA A 254 5.45 16.68 6.71
N MET A 255 5.67 15.76 5.77
CA MET A 255 5.34 14.34 5.90
C MET A 255 6.57 13.47 5.67
N VAL A 256 6.71 12.42 6.48
CA VAL A 256 7.66 11.32 6.26
C VAL A 256 6.92 10.23 5.49
N SER A 257 7.20 10.10 4.20
CA SER A 257 6.60 9.07 3.31
C SER A 257 7.39 9.00 1.99
N GLY A 258 6.79 8.55 0.88
CA GLY A 258 7.40 8.54 -0.45
C GLY A 258 7.63 9.94 -1.05
N GLY A 259 7.49 10.05 -2.37
CA GLY A 259 7.61 11.31 -3.12
C GLY A 259 6.38 11.57 -3.97
N GLY A 260 6.57 12.22 -5.12
CA GLY A 260 5.54 12.25 -6.16
C GLY A 260 5.13 10.84 -6.59
N SER A 261 4.00 10.73 -7.28
CA SER A 261 3.41 9.46 -7.73
C SER A 261 2.90 9.56 -9.16
N GLU A 262 2.97 8.44 -9.89
CA GLU A 262 2.16 8.26 -11.08
C GLU A 262 0.67 8.11 -10.73
N GLY A 263 -0.19 8.30 -11.72
CA GLY A 263 -1.61 8.06 -11.60
C GLY A 263 -1.96 6.60 -11.83
N LEU A 264 -2.96 6.11 -11.11
CA LEU A 264 -3.54 4.79 -11.27
C LEU A 264 -5.06 4.94 -11.27
N MET A 265 -5.74 4.22 -12.15
CA MET A 265 -7.20 4.10 -12.10
C MET A 265 -7.62 2.67 -12.42
N TYR A 266 -8.76 2.26 -11.88
CA TYR A 266 -9.39 0.99 -12.24
C TYR A 266 -10.68 1.22 -12.98
N ILE A 267 -10.87 0.49 -14.06
CA ILE A 267 -12.14 0.46 -14.80
C ILE A 267 -12.66 -0.96 -14.93
N GLU A 268 -13.96 -1.07 -15.16
CA GLU A 268 -14.59 -2.28 -15.65
C GLU A 268 -15.23 -2.05 -17.01
N LEU A 269 -15.04 -3.01 -17.90
CA LEU A 269 -15.75 -3.12 -19.17
C LEU A 269 -16.70 -4.31 -19.07
N THR A 270 -17.99 -4.09 -19.29
CA THR A 270 -19.00 -5.17 -19.24
C THR A 270 -19.74 -5.29 -20.56
N THR A 271 -19.69 -6.48 -21.15
CA THR A 271 -20.51 -6.86 -22.31
C THR A 271 -21.63 -7.78 -21.84
N SER A 272 -22.87 -7.49 -22.19
CA SER A 272 -24.02 -8.34 -21.88
C SER A 272 -24.91 -8.54 -23.09
N GLY A 273 -25.54 -9.71 -23.20
CA GLY A 273 -26.48 -9.96 -24.29
C GLY A 273 -27.70 -9.03 -24.22
N LYS A 274 -28.09 -8.59 -23.01
CA LYS A 274 -29.17 -7.61 -22.83
C LYS A 274 -28.84 -6.24 -23.46
N ALA A 275 -27.66 -5.69 -23.19
CA ALA A 275 -27.25 -4.40 -23.75
C ALA A 275 -26.97 -4.49 -25.26
N TRP A 276 -26.39 -5.61 -25.70
CA TRP A 276 -26.09 -5.86 -27.11
C TRP A 276 -27.34 -6.21 -27.95
N GLY A 277 -28.39 -6.72 -27.32
CA GLY A 277 -29.58 -7.23 -27.99
C GLY A 277 -29.37 -8.58 -28.71
N ARG A 278 -28.26 -9.28 -28.45
CA ARG A 278 -27.89 -10.56 -29.08
C ARG A 278 -27.33 -11.54 -28.05
N GLY A 279 -27.48 -12.84 -28.30
CA GLY A 279 -27.10 -13.88 -27.34
C GLY A 279 -28.05 -13.95 -26.14
N PRO A 280 -27.64 -14.55 -25.01
CA PRO A 280 -28.50 -14.68 -23.83
C PRO A 280 -28.73 -13.33 -23.13
N THR A 281 -29.99 -12.96 -22.90
CA THR A 281 -30.36 -11.63 -22.37
C THR A 281 -30.87 -11.64 -20.93
N VAL A 282 -31.28 -12.80 -20.42
CA VAL A 282 -31.86 -12.95 -19.07
C VAL A 282 -30.88 -13.64 -18.13
N SER A 283 -30.36 -14.79 -18.55
CA SER A 283 -29.50 -15.66 -17.75
C SER A 283 -28.57 -16.45 -18.66
N ASP A 284 -27.55 -17.05 -18.06
CA ASP A 284 -26.72 -18.05 -18.70
C ASP A 284 -27.58 -19.18 -19.27
N ILE A 285 -27.23 -19.70 -20.45
CA ILE A 285 -27.95 -20.80 -21.10
C ILE A 285 -27.05 -21.99 -21.35
N HIS A 286 -27.64 -23.14 -21.65
CA HIS A 286 -26.86 -24.32 -22.03
C HIS A 286 -25.99 -24.02 -23.26
N GLY A 287 -24.71 -24.36 -23.18
CA GLY A 287 -23.70 -24.15 -24.22
C GLY A 287 -24.04 -24.78 -25.58
N ILE A 288 -24.98 -25.72 -25.64
CA ILE A 288 -25.51 -26.28 -26.89
C ILE A 288 -26.08 -25.21 -27.83
N PHE A 289 -26.65 -24.15 -27.24
CA PHE A 289 -27.24 -23.04 -27.99
C PHE A 289 -26.19 -22.16 -28.67
N LYS A 290 -24.90 -22.23 -28.31
CA LYS A 290 -23.84 -21.45 -28.97
C LYS A 290 -23.78 -21.70 -30.49
N ARG A 291 -24.27 -22.84 -30.96
CA ARG A 291 -24.39 -23.14 -32.41
C ARG A 291 -25.34 -22.20 -33.15
N SER A 292 -26.32 -21.63 -32.46
CA SER A 292 -27.40 -20.84 -33.06
C SER A 292 -27.57 -19.45 -32.44
N VAL A 293 -26.79 -19.11 -31.41
CA VAL A 293 -26.84 -17.78 -30.78
C VAL A 293 -25.46 -17.14 -30.64
N ASP A 294 -25.48 -15.83 -30.54
CA ASP A 294 -24.29 -15.04 -30.29
C ASP A 294 -23.74 -15.20 -28.86
N SER A 295 -22.45 -14.93 -28.71
CA SER A 295 -21.76 -15.06 -27.44
C SER A 295 -21.27 -13.69 -26.95
N PRO A 296 -21.83 -13.18 -25.84
CA PRO A 296 -21.28 -12.02 -25.13
C PRO A 296 -19.79 -12.21 -24.79
N ALA A 297 -19.37 -13.44 -24.46
CA ALA A 297 -17.97 -13.75 -24.18
C ALA A 297 -17.04 -13.57 -25.38
N TRP A 298 -17.35 -14.20 -26.53
CA TRP A 298 -16.52 -14.02 -27.72
C TRP A 298 -16.50 -12.56 -28.20
N ARG A 299 -17.63 -11.86 -28.12
CA ARG A 299 -17.70 -10.42 -28.40
C ARG A 299 -16.80 -9.62 -27.46
N HIS A 300 -16.79 -9.94 -26.18
CA HIS A 300 -15.95 -9.26 -25.19
C HIS A 300 -14.46 -9.46 -25.49
N ILE A 301 -14.04 -10.68 -25.84
CA ILE A 301 -12.65 -10.96 -26.23
C ILE A 301 -12.24 -10.19 -27.49
N GLN A 302 -13.13 -10.13 -28.50
CA GLN A 302 -12.89 -9.35 -29.72
C GLN A 302 -12.82 -7.84 -29.44
N MET A 303 -13.63 -7.35 -28.49
CA MET A 303 -13.57 -5.97 -28.02
C MET A 303 -12.22 -5.67 -27.36
N LEU A 304 -11.78 -6.52 -26.41
CA LEU A 304 -10.48 -6.34 -25.74
C LEU A 304 -9.31 -6.36 -26.74
N ALA A 305 -9.31 -7.31 -27.67
CA ALA A 305 -8.29 -7.40 -28.72
C ALA A 305 -8.26 -6.17 -29.65
N SER A 306 -9.32 -5.36 -29.68
CA SER A 306 -9.38 -4.11 -30.45
C SER A 306 -8.83 -2.90 -29.71
N LEU A 307 -8.56 -3.01 -28.40
CA LEU A 307 -8.06 -1.93 -27.54
C LEU A 307 -6.55 -1.97 -27.34
N THR A 308 -5.87 -3.04 -27.75
CA THR A 308 -4.42 -3.22 -27.59
C THR A 308 -3.78 -3.70 -28.88
N SER A 309 -2.46 -3.53 -28.99
CA SER A 309 -1.65 -4.12 -30.05
C SER A 309 -1.68 -5.66 -29.97
N LYS A 310 -1.24 -6.33 -31.04
CA LYS A 310 -1.26 -7.80 -31.13
C LYS A 310 -0.41 -8.49 -30.05
N ASP A 311 0.64 -7.83 -29.58
CA ASP A 311 1.49 -8.31 -28.49
C ASP A 311 0.96 -7.96 -27.09
N GLY A 312 -0.14 -7.19 -27.02
CA GLY A 312 -0.82 -6.81 -25.78
C GLY A 312 -0.21 -5.63 -25.03
N ASN A 313 0.90 -5.04 -25.51
CA ASN A 313 1.68 -4.06 -24.73
C ASN A 313 1.29 -2.60 -24.99
N THR A 314 0.74 -2.28 -26.17
CA THR A 314 0.45 -0.90 -26.58
C THR A 314 -1.05 -0.65 -26.66
N PRO A 315 -1.60 0.33 -25.92
CA PRO A 315 -2.99 0.74 -26.06
C PRO A 315 -3.27 1.29 -27.45
N MET A 316 -4.27 0.73 -28.15
CA MET A 316 -4.71 1.15 -29.49
C MET A 316 -5.90 2.12 -29.39
N ILE A 317 -5.83 3.04 -28.43
CA ILE A 317 -6.85 4.05 -28.17
C ILE A 317 -6.38 5.37 -28.79
N SER A 318 -7.21 5.95 -29.66
CA SER A 318 -6.88 7.19 -30.36
C SER A 318 -6.59 8.32 -29.35
N GLY A 319 -5.42 8.95 -29.47
CA GLY A 319 -4.97 10.03 -28.58
C GLY A 319 -4.52 9.59 -27.19
N TRP A 320 -4.17 8.30 -26.99
CA TRP A 320 -3.76 7.75 -25.69
C TRP A 320 -2.64 8.57 -25.02
N THR A 321 -1.62 8.96 -25.80
CA THR A 321 -0.45 9.70 -25.30
C THR A 321 -0.55 11.22 -25.47
N ASP A 322 -1.70 11.74 -25.90
CA ASP A 322 -1.88 13.17 -26.12
C ASP A 322 -1.75 13.93 -24.79
N GLY A 323 -0.95 15.00 -24.78
CA GLY A 323 -0.77 15.88 -23.62
C GLY A 323 0.35 15.48 -22.66
N ILE A 324 0.96 14.30 -22.81
CA ILE A 324 2.14 13.89 -22.04
C ILE A 324 3.27 14.90 -22.28
N ALA A 325 3.75 15.54 -21.22
CA ALA A 325 4.88 16.44 -21.30
C ALA A 325 6.18 15.66 -21.59
N PRO A 326 7.11 16.24 -22.38
CA PRO A 326 8.45 15.70 -22.46
C PRO A 326 9.14 15.80 -21.10
N LEU A 327 10.01 14.83 -20.82
CA LEU A 327 10.87 14.85 -19.64
C LEU A 327 11.79 16.08 -19.65
N SER A 328 12.04 16.64 -18.49
CA SER A 328 13.05 17.69 -18.30
C SER A 328 14.47 17.13 -18.49
N ALA A 329 15.46 18.02 -18.59
CA ALA A 329 16.86 17.62 -18.69
C ALA A 329 17.36 16.86 -17.45
N SER A 330 16.93 17.27 -16.26
CA SER A 330 17.30 16.61 -14.99
C SER A 330 16.60 15.26 -14.84
N GLU A 331 15.32 15.15 -15.24
CA GLU A 331 14.61 13.87 -15.29
C GLU A 331 15.27 12.89 -16.26
N THR A 332 15.60 13.36 -17.47
CA THR A 332 16.27 12.57 -18.49
C THR A 332 17.64 12.07 -18.01
N LYS A 333 18.42 12.93 -17.34
CA LYS A 333 19.72 12.57 -16.76
C LYS A 333 19.55 11.47 -15.69
N ILE A 334 18.64 11.65 -14.74
CA ILE A 334 18.40 10.68 -13.65
C ILE A 334 18.00 9.31 -14.21
N LEU A 335 17.09 9.27 -15.19
CA LEU A 335 16.68 8.01 -15.82
C LEU A 335 17.83 7.36 -16.61
N THR A 336 18.64 8.16 -17.30
CA THR A 336 19.81 7.68 -18.06
C THR A 336 20.88 7.11 -17.13
N ASP A 337 21.17 7.78 -16.02
CA ASP A 337 22.16 7.34 -15.05
C ASP A 337 21.69 6.14 -14.22
N ALA A 338 20.39 6.03 -13.98
CA ALA A 338 19.78 4.81 -13.44
C ALA A 338 19.94 3.64 -14.42
N ALA A 339 19.62 3.84 -15.71
CA ALA A 339 19.71 2.80 -16.73
C ALA A 339 21.13 2.24 -16.91
N LYS A 340 22.18 3.05 -16.76
CA LYS A 340 23.59 2.59 -16.79
C LYS A 340 23.92 1.56 -15.72
N LYS A 341 23.15 1.51 -14.62
CA LYS A 341 23.35 0.61 -13.49
C LYS A 341 22.46 -0.63 -13.57
N VAL A 342 21.57 -0.71 -14.56
CA VAL A 342 20.61 -1.81 -14.70
C VAL A 342 21.27 -2.99 -15.42
N ASP A 343 21.33 -4.11 -14.71
CA ASP A 343 21.50 -5.44 -15.31
C ASP A 343 20.10 -6.02 -15.54
N LEU A 344 19.64 -6.05 -16.81
CA LEU A 344 18.29 -6.50 -17.15
C LEU A 344 18.03 -7.95 -16.73
N LYS A 345 19.04 -8.81 -16.76
CA LYS A 345 18.87 -10.21 -16.35
C LYS A 345 18.62 -10.28 -14.85
N LYS A 346 19.45 -9.62 -14.04
CA LYS A 346 19.25 -9.58 -12.58
C LYS A 346 17.94 -8.87 -12.22
N ALA A 347 17.58 -7.80 -12.92
CA ALA A 347 16.32 -7.11 -12.70
C ALA A 347 15.11 -8.02 -13.01
N ALA A 348 15.18 -8.83 -14.07
CA ALA A 348 14.14 -9.80 -14.41
C ALA A 348 14.05 -10.92 -13.36
N GLU A 349 15.20 -11.48 -12.94
CA GLU A 349 15.28 -12.47 -11.86
C GLU A 349 14.67 -11.94 -10.55
N ASN A 350 15.01 -10.71 -10.16
CA ASN A 350 14.47 -10.06 -8.97
C ASN A 350 12.96 -9.82 -9.05
N ALA A 351 12.45 -9.50 -10.24
CA ALA A 351 11.01 -9.32 -10.48
C ALA A 351 10.26 -10.66 -10.66
N GLY A 352 10.97 -11.79 -10.74
CA GLY A 352 10.35 -13.09 -11.00
C GLY A 352 9.84 -13.27 -12.44
N VAL A 353 10.40 -12.54 -13.41
CA VAL A 353 10.02 -12.61 -14.82
C VAL A 353 11.16 -13.16 -15.67
N ALA A 354 10.83 -13.81 -16.79
CA ALA A 354 11.84 -14.39 -17.68
C ALA A 354 12.63 -13.33 -18.47
N ARG A 355 11.97 -12.25 -18.89
CA ARG A 355 12.56 -11.13 -19.64
C ARG A 355 11.63 -9.91 -19.63
N PHE A 356 12.17 -8.72 -19.87
CA PHE A 356 11.38 -7.51 -20.10
C PHE A 356 10.90 -7.43 -21.56
N ILE A 357 9.94 -6.55 -21.83
CA ILE A 357 9.43 -6.29 -23.20
C ILE A 357 10.51 -5.63 -24.08
N SER A 358 11.39 -4.83 -23.47
CA SER A 358 12.54 -4.20 -24.11
C SER A 358 13.84 -4.80 -23.61
N ASP A 359 14.77 -5.07 -24.54
CA ASP A 359 16.15 -5.47 -24.26
C ASP A 359 17.10 -4.26 -24.09
N ASP A 360 16.59 -3.03 -24.26
CA ASP A 360 17.31 -1.79 -23.99
C ASP A 360 17.07 -1.31 -22.54
N PRO A 361 18.12 -1.21 -21.69
CA PRO A 361 17.99 -0.76 -20.31
C PRO A 361 17.39 0.63 -20.15
N LEU A 362 17.66 1.56 -21.08
CA LEU A 362 17.11 2.91 -21.01
C LEU A 362 15.61 2.91 -21.25
N THR A 363 15.17 2.26 -22.32
CA THR A 363 13.75 2.10 -22.65
C THR A 363 13.00 1.40 -21.52
N MET A 364 13.55 0.31 -20.96
CA MET A 364 12.94 -0.38 -19.82
C MET A 364 12.81 0.57 -18.62
N THR A 365 13.88 1.30 -18.29
CA THR A 365 13.89 2.24 -17.15
C THR A 365 12.86 3.35 -17.34
N MET A 366 12.78 3.94 -18.53
CA MET A 366 11.79 4.97 -18.87
C MET A 366 10.36 4.43 -18.77
N MET A 367 10.07 3.26 -19.34
CA MET A 367 8.76 2.63 -19.24
C MET A 367 8.35 2.36 -17.79
N SER A 368 9.30 1.87 -16.96
CA SER A 368 9.02 1.52 -15.57
C SER A 368 8.83 2.72 -14.62
N ARG A 369 9.25 3.92 -15.03
CA ARG A 369 9.27 5.11 -14.16
C ARG A 369 8.44 6.29 -14.67
N HIS A 370 8.14 6.31 -15.97
CA HIS A 370 7.40 7.39 -16.63
C HIS A 370 6.61 6.86 -17.85
N GLY A 371 6.26 5.57 -17.85
CA GLY A 371 5.43 4.95 -18.87
C GLY A 371 3.93 5.06 -18.55
N THR A 372 3.10 4.72 -19.52
CA THR A 372 1.66 4.46 -19.30
C THR A 372 1.39 2.97 -19.50
N ALA A 373 0.32 2.46 -18.89
CA ALA A 373 -0.08 1.06 -19.05
C ALA A 373 -1.60 0.93 -19.11
N PHE A 374 -2.08 -0.07 -19.86
CA PHE A 374 -3.48 -0.52 -19.87
C PHE A 374 -3.46 -2.04 -19.65
N ASN A 375 -3.57 -2.45 -18.39
CA ASN A 375 -3.44 -3.85 -18.00
C ASN A 375 -4.82 -4.50 -17.84
N LEU A 376 -4.95 -5.77 -18.25
CA LEU A 376 -6.12 -6.61 -17.95
C LEU A 376 -5.85 -7.37 -16.64
N ASP A 377 -6.44 -6.94 -15.53
CA ASP A 377 -6.21 -7.56 -14.22
C ASP A 377 -6.98 -8.87 -14.05
N GLY A 378 -8.13 -8.97 -14.71
CA GLY A 378 -8.99 -10.14 -14.61
C GLY A 378 -10.23 -10.05 -15.47
N ILE A 379 -10.80 -11.21 -15.79
CA ILE A 379 -12.02 -11.35 -16.58
C ILE A 379 -12.89 -12.45 -15.95
N TRP A 380 -14.19 -12.18 -15.79
CA TRP A 380 -15.11 -13.12 -15.16
C TRP A 380 -16.48 -13.18 -15.83
N GLY A 381 -17.07 -14.37 -15.72
CA GLY A 381 -18.45 -14.71 -16.11
C GLY A 381 -18.52 -16.14 -16.69
N GLY A 382 -19.71 -16.73 -16.64
CA GLY A 382 -19.90 -18.14 -16.98
C GLY A 382 -19.39 -19.09 -15.90
N ASN A 383 -18.90 -20.27 -16.30
CA ASN A 383 -18.39 -21.30 -15.39
C ASN A 383 -16.94 -21.00 -14.96
N MET A 384 -16.75 -20.61 -13.70
CA MET A 384 -15.45 -20.23 -13.11
C MET A 384 -14.81 -21.32 -12.25
N TYR A 385 -15.34 -22.55 -12.25
CA TYR A 385 -14.75 -23.64 -11.47
C TYR A 385 -13.51 -24.19 -12.17
N ALA A 386 -12.34 -24.10 -11.53
CA ALA A 386 -11.10 -24.65 -12.03
C ALA A 386 -11.24 -26.17 -12.29
N GLY A 387 -10.92 -26.62 -13.51
CA GLY A 387 -11.09 -28.01 -13.94
C GLY A 387 -12.54 -28.49 -14.04
N GLY A 388 -13.53 -27.64 -13.76
CA GLY A 388 -14.95 -27.98 -13.78
C GLY A 388 -15.52 -27.97 -15.19
N SER A 389 -16.03 -29.10 -15.67
CA SER A 389 -16.81 -29.16 -16.90
C SER A 389 -18.21 -28.57 -16.68
N GLY A 390 -18.64 -27.67 -17.56
CA GLY A 390 -19.99 -27.14 -17.55
C GLY A 390 -20.26 -26.40 -18.85
N ALA A 391 -21.05 -27.00 -19.74
CA ALA A 391 -21.39 -26.40 -21.03
C ALA A 391 -22.40 -25.25 -20.81
N ILE A 392 -21.89 -24.07 -20.47
CA ILE A 392 -22.66 -22.84 -20.25
C ILE A 392 -22.23 -21.78 -21.26
N LEU A 393 -23.20 -21.06 -21.81
CA LEU A 393 -22.98 -19.83 -22.57
C LEU A 393 -23.39 -18.63 -21.68
N PRO A 394 -22.43 -17.80 -21.25
CA PRO A 394 -22.72 -16.71 -20.33
C PRO A 394 -23.53 -15.59 -20.98
N ASN A 395 -24.44 -14.99 -20.21
CA ASN A 395 -25.19 -13.79 -20.64
C ASN A 395 -24.40 -12.48 -20.47
N LYS A 396 -23.34 -12.50 -19.66
CA LYS A 396 -22.57 -11.32 -19.28
C LYS A 396 -21.12 -11.70 -18.99
N ILE A 397 -20.20 -10.84 -19.42
CA ILE A 397 -18.78 -10.93 -19.12
C ILE A 397 -18.27 -9.54 -18.75
N THR A 398 -17.45 -9.49 -17.70
CA THR A 398 -16.81 -8.28 -17.23
C THR A 398 -15.31 -8.49 -17.17
N SER A 399 -14.55 -7.50 -17.63
CA SER A 399 -13.12 -7.41 -17.41
C SER A 399 -12.79 -6.20 -16.55
N LYS A 400 -11.79 -6.34 -15.69
CA LYS A 400 -11.21 -5.28 -14.86
C LYS A 400 -9.85 -4.90 -15.42
N HIS A 401 -9.59 -3.60 -15.46
CA HIS A 401 -8.36 -3.04 -15.99
C HIS A 401 -7.78 -2.01 -15.05
N SER A 402 -6.47 -2.09 -14.85
CA SER A 402 -5.68 -1.08 -14.17
C SER A 402 -4.95 -0.26 -15.23
N ILE A 403 -5.02 1.05 -15.07
CA ILE A 403 -4.46 2.01 -16.02
C ILE A 403 -3.48 2.88 -15.27
N ARG A 404 -2.21 2.82 -15.67
CA ARG A 404 -1.17 3.72 -15.18
C ARG A 404 -1.06 4.91 -16.13
N TYR A 405 -1.08 6.11 -15.57
CA TYR A 405 -1.03 7.36 -16.32
C TYR A 405 -0.15 8.38 -15.59
N ILE A 406 0.29 9.41 -16.31
CA ILE A 406 1.37 10.30 -15.85
C ILE A 406 0.92 11.77 -15.93
N PRO A 407 1.75 12.74 -15.47
CA PRO A 407 1.36 14.14 -15.47
C PRO A 407 0.80 14.65 -16.80
N ASN A 408 -0.18 15.55 -16.67
CA ASN A 408 -1.04 16.09 -17.74
C ASN A 408 -2.08 15.12 -18.34
N MET A 409 -2.16 13.88 -17.84
CA MET A 409 -3.29 12.99 -18.13
C MET A 409 -4.32 13.06 -17.01
N HIS A 410 -5.61 12.91 -17.36
CA HIS A 410 -6.70 12.97 -16.38
C HIS A 410 -7.67 11.81 -16.62
N SER A 411 -8.11 11.14 -15.55
CA SER A 411 -9.01 9.98 -15.62
C SER A 411 -10.28 10.27 -16.44
N ALA A 412 -10.87 11.46 -16.29
CA ALA A 412 -12.04 11.88 -17.06
C ALA A 412 -11.79 11.93 -18.58
N ASP A 413 -10.59 12.32 -19.02
CA ASP A 413 -10.22 12.33 -20.44
C ASP A 413 -9.91 10.92 -20.95
N ILE A 414 -9.19 10.11 -20.16
CA ILE A 414 -8.92 8.70 -20.46
C ILE A 414 -10.24 7.93 -20.68
N LEU A 415 -11.22 8.11 -19.79
CA LEU A 415 -12.55 7.49 -19.93
C LEU A 415 -13.26 7.90 -21.21
N LYS A 416 -13.19 9.19 -21.58
CA LYS A 416 -13.76 9.70 -22.85
C LYS A 416 -13.08 9.06 -24.06
N LYS A 417 -11.76 8.96 -24.06
CA LYS A 417 -10.98 8.33 -25.14
C LYS A 417 -11.29 6.84 -25.28
N ILE A 418 -11.38 6.11 -24.16
CA ILE A 418 -11.78 4.68 -24.15
C ILE A 418 -13.19 4.54 -24.71
N ARG A 419 -14.15 5.35 -24.24
CA ARG A 419 -15.54 5.31 -24.75
C ARG A 419 -15.59 5.58 -26.26
N ALA A 420 -14.92 6.61 -26.73
CA ALA A 420 -14.86 6.95 -28.15
C ALA A 420 -14.23 5.83 -29.00
N GLN A 421 -13.18 5.19 -28.49
CA GLN A 421 -12.54 4.06 -29.18
C GLN A 421 -13.45 2.82 -29.24
N LEU A 422 -14.15 2.51 -28.15
CA LEU A 422 -15.16 1.44 -28.13
C LEU A 422 -16.27 1.70 -29.14
N ASP A 423 -16.78 2.93 -29.20
CA ASP A 423 -17.84 3.32 -30.15
C ASP A 423 -17.36 3.23 -31.59
N LYS A 424 -16.16 3.75 -31.88
CA LYS A 424 -15.51 3.63 -33.21
C LYS A 424 -15.33 2.18 -33.64
N ASN A 425 -15.04 1.29 -32.69
CA ASN A 425 -14.87 -0.14 -32.95
C ASN A 425 -16.21 -0.92 -32.99
N GLY A 426 -17.36 -0.26 -32.80
CA GLY A 426 -18.69 -0.87 -32.89
C GLY A 426 -19.20 -1.52 -31.59
N TYR A 427 -18.71 -1.07 -30.43
CA TYR A 427 -19.03 -1.59 -29.10
C TYR A 427 -19.78 -0.57 -28.22
N THR A 428 -20.73 0.16 -28.81
CA THR A 428 -21.57 1.16 -28.11
C THR A 428 -22.39 0.58 -26.95
N ASP A 429 -22.62 -0.74 -26.96
CA ASP A 429 -23.34 -1.51 -25.95
C ASP A 429 -22.51 -1.84 -24.69
N VAL A 430 -21.18 -1.73 -24.77
CA VAL A 430 -20.30 -2.09 -23.66
C VAL A 430 -20.39 -1.05 -22.56
N GLN A 431 -20.73 -1.47 -21.34
CA GLN A 431 -20.72 -0.58 -20.19
C GLN A 431 -19.27 -0.33 -19.74
N LEU A 432 -18.92 0.95 -19.59
CA LEU A 432 -17.67 1.41 -19.00
C LEU A 432 -17.96 1.96 -17.60
N ARG A 433 -17.29 1.44 -16.57
CA ARG A 433 -17.45 1.88 -15.18
C ARG A 433 -16.09 2.24 -14.58
N LEU A 434 -15.97 3.43 -14.01
CA LEU A 434 -14.85 3.79 -13.14
C LEU A 434 -15.03 3.13 -11.77
N ILE A 435 -13.99 2.46 -11.27
CA ILE A 435 -14.00 1.76 -9.98
C ILE A 435 -13.28 2.55 -8.90
N GLY A 436 -12.23 3.28 -9.27
CA GLY A 436 -11.45 4.13 -8.37
C GLY A 436 -10.37 4.86 -9.15
N ASP A 437 -9.90 5.98 -8.59
CA ASP A 437 -8.88 6.83 -9.21
C ASP A 437 -7.94 7.39 -8.13
N MET A 438 -6.65 7.21 -8.36
CA MET A 438 -5.55 7.83 -7.63
C MET A 438 -4.79 8.70 -8.64
N PRO A 439 -5.04 10.02 -8.65
CA PRO A 439 -4.34 10.95 -9.52
C PRO A 439 -2.82 10.94 -9.32
N TRP A 440 -2.09 11.23 -10.40
CA TRP A 440 -0.66 11.53 -10.29
C TRP A 440 -0.46 12.76 -9.42
N SER A 441 0.73 12.86 -8.81
CA SER A 441 1.15 14.05 -8.10
C SER A 441 2.64 14.30 -8.28
N LYS A 442 3.01 15.52 -8.65
CA LYS A 442 4.40 15.96 -8.64
C LYS A 442 4.79 16.35 -7.22
N MET A 443 6.08 16.49 -6.97
CA MET A 443 6.63 16.96 -5.69
C MET A 443 7.82 17.88 -5.96
N SER A 444 7.98 18.91 -5.11
CA SER A 444 9.25 19.62 -4.98
C SER A 444 10.14 18.95 -3.94
N TYR A 445 11.36 18.59 -4.33
CA TYR A 445 12.29 17.82 -3.49
C TYR A 445 13.36 18.66 -2.78
N ASP A 446 13.40 19.97 -3.00
CA ASP A 446 14.29 20.87 -2.26
C ASP A 446 13.60 21.42 -1.01
N THR A 447 13.56 20.58 0.04
CA THR A 447 12.79 20.85 1.26
C THR A 447 13.59 20.48 2.50
N ASP A 448 13.26 21.08 3.64
CA ASP A 448 13.90 20.77 4.93
C ASP A 448 13.88 19.27 5.25
N ILE A 449 12.76 18.58 4.98
CA ILE A 449 12.63 17.14 5.25
C ILE A 449 13.50 16.30 4.30
N ALA A 450 13.65 16.72 3.04
CA ALA A 450 14.58 16.08 2.11
C ALA A 450 16.04 16.29 2.54
N HIS A 451 16.41 17.48 3.00
CA HIS A 451 17.75 17.75 3.54
C HIS A 451 18.04 16.97 4.82
N ALA A 452 17.04 16.77 5.67
CA ALA A 452 17.15 15.89 6.84
C ALA A 452 17.41 14.42 6.43
N ALA A 453 16.73 13.96 5.38
CA ALA A 453 16.94 12.62 4.81
C ALA A 453 18.32 12.47 4.16
N ASP A 454 18.85 13.51 3.51
CA ASP A 454 20.20 13.50 2.95
C ASP A 454 21.29 13.49 4.03
N LYS A 455 21.07 14.23 5.12
CA LYS A 455 21.97 14.16 6.29
C LYS A 455 21.96 12.76 6.90
N MET A 456 20.81 12.11 6.99
CA MET A 456 20.74 10.70 7.37
C MET A 456 21.50 9.82 6.36
N ALA A 457 21.33 10.02 5.05
CA ALA A 457 22.06 9.24 4.04
C ALA A 457 23.59 9.36 4.24
N GLN A 458 24.11 10.54 4.55
CA GLN A 458 25.53 10.77 4.89
C GLN A 458 25.93 10.02 6.18
N GLN A 459 25.11 10.08 7.23
CA GLN A 459 25.32 9.34 8.48
C GLN A 459 25.38 7.82 8.26
N PHE A 460 24.67 7.30 7.26
CA PHE A 460 24.63 5.88 6.90
C PHE A 460 25.57 5.52 5.74
N ASN A 461 26.52 6.39 5.40
CA ASN A 461 27.47 6.21 4.28
C ASN A 461 26.79 5.82 2.96
N ARG A 462 25.58 6.33 2.73
CA ARG A 462 24.85 6.15 1.47
C ARG A 462 25.23 7.26 0.48
N PRO A 463 25.21 6.97 -0.83
CA PRO A 463 25.36 8.00 -1.85
C PRO A 463 24.33 9.12 -1.65
N ALA A 464 24.76 10.36 -1.91
CA ALA A 464 23.84 11.50 -1.97
C ALA A 464 22.78 11.25 -3.03
N ARG A 465 21.55 11.68 -2.76
CA ARG A 465 20.47 11.55 -3.71
C ARG A 465 20.58 12.59 -4.79
N GLU A 466 20.48 12.17 -6.05
CA GLU A 466 20.20 13.12 -7.12
C GLU A 466 18.78 13.69 -6.92
N ARG A 467 18.58 14.96 -7.25
CA ARG A 467 17.26 15.59 -7.19
C ARG A 467 16.90 16.07 -8.59
N VAL A 468 15.63 15.90 -8.95
CA VAL A 468 15.09 16.53 -10.14
C VAL A 468 15.01 18.03 -9.89
N ASP A 469 15.35 18.83 -10.90
CA ASP A 469 15.12 20.27 -10.85
C ASP A 469 13.62 20.57 -11.01
N GLY A 470 13.04 21.32 -10.08
CA GLY A 470 11.61 21.66 -10.10
C GLY A 470 10.70 20.53 -9.60
N ASN A 471 9.46 20.52 -10.10
CA ASN A 471 8.41 19.59 -9.65
C ASN A 471 8.38 18.33 -10.52
N SER A 472 8.48 17.16 -9.92
CA SER A 472 8.45 15.88 -10.66
C SER A 472 7.78 14.76 -9.90
N ILE A 473 7.27 13.77 -10.63
CA ILE A 473 6.86 12.48 -10.07
C ILE A 473 8.08 11.61 -9.75
N LEU A 474 9.24 11.87 -10.39
CA LEU A 474 10.44 11.06 -10.25
C LEU A 474 11.21 11.40 -8.98
N MET A 475 11.66 10.37 -8.28
CA MET A 475 12.61 10.46 -7.17
C MET A 475 13.83 9.59 -7.51
N ASP A 476 15.03 10.01 -7.10
CA ASP A 476 16.29 9.30 -7.42
C ASP A 476 16.36 7.85 -6.90
N SER A 477 15.73 7.57 -5.76
CA SER A 477 15.91 6.29 -5.06
C SER A 477 14.84 5.20 -5.29
N GLY A 478 13.85 5.41 -6.17
CA GLY A 478 12.84 4.39 -6.45
C GLY A 478 11.78 4.83 -7.46
N GLY A 479 11.15 3.89 -8.16
CA GLY A 479 10.04 4.17 -9.06
C GLY A 479 8.84 4.70 -8.27
N ALA A 480 8.22 5.77 -8.78
CA ALA A 480 7.03 6.35 -8.22
C ALA A 480 5.80 5.50 -8.60
N GLY A 481 5.67 4.34 -7.95
CA GLY A 481 4.40 3.60 -7.96
C GLY A 481 3.28 4.53 -7.49
N ALA A 482 2.04 4.24 -7.91
CA ALA A 482 0.90 5.01 -7.47
C ALA A 482 0.68 4.82 -5.96
N TRP A 483 0.56 5.94 -5.25
CA TRP A 483 0.18 6.03 -3.84
C TRP A 483 -0.51 7.39 -3.65
N PRO A 484 -1.29 7.62 -2.57
CA PRO A 484 -2.19 8.77 -2.46
C PRO A 484 -1.52 10.13 -2.18
N SER A 485 -0.30 10.39 -2.66
CA SER A 485 0.39 11.68 -2.49
C SER A 485 -0.34 12.88 -3.08
N TYR A 486 -1.25 12.69 -4.03
CA TYR A 486 -2.10 13.77 -4.55
C TYR A 486 -2.95 14.46 -3.47
N LEU A 487 -3.20 13.79 -2.34
CA LEU A 487 -3.89 14.38 -1.19
C LEU A 487 -2.99 15.31 -0.38
N PHE A 488 -1.67 15.15 -0.47
CA PHE A 488 -0.70 15.78 0.44
C PHE A 488 0.29 16.70 -0.26
N THR A 489 0.49 16.56 -1.57
CA THR A 489 1.58 17.21 -2.31
C THR A 489 1.67 18.73 -2.12
N ASN A 490 2.91 19.25 -2.14
CA ASN A 490 3.24 20.68 -2.20
C ASN A 490 3.31 21.24 -3.65
N ALA A 491 2.98 20.43 -4.66
CA ALA A 491 3.09 20.78 -6.07
C ALA A 491 1.80 20.38 -6.83
N GLU A 492 1.89 20.22 -8.15
CA GLU A 492 0.73 19.92 -8.99
C GLU A 492 0.24 18.47 -8.84
N GLN A 493 -1.06 18.25 -9.01
CA GLN A 493 -1.68 16.93 -9.04
C GLN A 493 -2.82 16.84 -10.07
N GLY A 494 -3.25 15.62 -10.39
CA GLY A 494 -4.10 15.30 -11.54
C GLY A 494 -5.62 15.45 -11.39
N ASP A 495 -6.17 15.80 -10.23
CA ASP A 495 -7.61 15.97 -10.01
C ASP A 495 -7.98 17.40 -9.60
N PRO A 496 -8.58 18.19 -10.50
CA PRO A 496 -8.89 19.60 -10.23
C PRO A 496 -9.91 19.81 -9.11
N ASN A 497 -10.59 18.77 -8.63
CA ASN A 497 -11.57 18.87 -7.54
C ASN A 497 -10.94 18.65 -6.16
N ILE A 498 -9.66 18.29 -6.09
CA ILE A 498 -8.94 18.06 -4.84
C ILE A 498 -8.00 19.22 -4.56
N THR A 499 -8.14 19.80 -3.37
CA THR A 499 -7.14 20.72 -2.81
C THR A 499 -6.22 19.91 -1.90
N PRO A 500 -4.93 19.71 -2.26
CA PRO A 500 -4.01 18.99 -1.41
C PRO A 500 -3.72 19.75 -0.10
N ILE A 501 -3.26 19.03 0.92
CA ILE A 501 -2.82 19.66 2.18
C ILE A 501 -1.63 20.62 1.96
N GLY A 502 -0.79 20.38 0.95
CA GLY A 502 0.29 21.30 0.58
C GLY A 502 1.60 21.05 1.33
N LEU A 503 1.94 19.80 1.62
CA LEU A 503 3.06 19.42 2.47
C LEU A 503 4.29 19.00 1.66
N PRO A 504 5.50 19.42 2.06
CA PRO A 504 6.71 18.79 1.57
C PRO A 504 6.75 17.35 2.09
N ILE A 505 7.02 16.41 1.18
CA ILE A 505 7.13 14.99 1.49
C ILE A 505 8.53 14.52 1.13
N ALA A 506 9.19 13.88 2.09
CA ALA A 506 10.39 13.13 1.80
C ALA A 506 10.51 11.94 2.74
N GLY A 507 10.97 10.84 2.18
CA GLY A 507 11.37 9.66 2.92
C GLY A 507 12.80 9.32 2.59
N GLY A 508 13.28 8.24 3.15
CA GLY A 508 14.64 7.86 2.89
C GLY A 508 15.22 6.73 3.70
N ASN A 509 14.37 6.14 4.52
CA ASN A 509 14.74 5.16 5.52
C ASN A 509 15.47 3.98 4.85
N VAL A 510 16.35 3.35 5.62
CA VAL A 510 16.96 2.09 5.21
C VAL A 510 16.05 0.94 5.65
N GLY A 511 16.54 -0.29 5.48
CA GLY A 511 15.73 -1.49 5.63
C GLY A 511 15.52 -2.15 4.29
N SER A 512 15.17 -3.42 4.31
CA SER A 512 15.06 -4.21 3.10
C SER A 512 13.94 -5.23 3.26
N GLY A 513 13.09 -5.29 2.25
CA GLY A 513 12.06 -6.29 2.08
C GLY A 513 11.86 -6.52 0.59
N GLY A 514 10.99 -7.46 0.25
CA GLY A 514 10.75 -7.75 -1.15
C GLY A 514 9.58 -8.68 -1.37
N ARG A 515 9.28 -8.87 -2.66
CA ARG A 515 8.15 -9.70 -3.13
C ARG A 515 6.80 -9.19 -2.62
N ALA A 516 6.62 -7.87 -2.56
CA ALA A 516 5.31 -7.25 -2.38
C ALA A 516 4.31 -7.87 -3.36
N HIS A 517 3.11 -8.15 -2.88
CA HIS A 517 2.01 -8.79 -3.63
C HIS A 517 2.23 -10.24 -4.06
N ALA A 518 3.42 -10.82 -3.85
CA ALA A 518 3.75 -12.20 -4.20
C ALA A 518 3.85 -13.13 -2.98
N ALA A 519 4.04 -14.43 -3.23
CA ALA A 519 4.33 -15.41 -2.18
C ALA A 519 5.75 -15.21 -1.62
N ASN A 520 5.96 -15.62 -0.37
CA ASN A 520 7.21 -15.42 0.36
C ASN A 520 7.61 -13.94 0.46
N GLU A 521 6.60 -13.07 0.60
CA GLU A 521 6.83 -11.68 0.98
C GLU A 521 7.61 -11.64 2.31
N TYR A 522 8.61 -10.77 2.36
CA TYR A 522 9.57 -10.80 3.45
C TYR A 522 10.07 -9.43 3.88
N TYR A 523 10.53 -9.35 5.13
CA TYR A 523 11.28 -8.23 5.69
C TYR A 523 12.58 -8.74 6.33
N VAL A 524 13.70 -8.09 6.03
CA VAL A 524 15.03 -8.48 6.55
C VAL A 524 15.16 -8.01 7.99
N ILE A 525 15.36 -8.96 8.91
CA ILE A 525 15.51 -8.67 10.33
C ILE A 525 16.99 -8.47 10.68
N GLU A 526 17.84 -9.43 10.32
CA GLU A 526 19.29 -9.32 10.44
C GLU A 526 19.91 -9.04 9.06
N GLY A 527 20.48 -7.85 8.88
CA GLY A 527 21.15 -7.48 7.64
C GLY A 527 22.40 -8.32 7.35
N ALA A 528 22.87 -8.28 6.11
CA ALA A 528 24.13 -8.90 5.71
C ALA A 528 24.74 -8.16 4.51
N GLY A 529 26.07 -8.06 4.49
CA GLY A 529 26.76 -7.35 3.41
C GLY A 529 26.28 -5.90 3.28
N LYS A 530 25.72 -5.55 2.12
CA LYS A 530 25.18 -4.22 1.83
C LYS A 530 23.67 -4.05 2.13
N THR A 531 23.04 -5.09 2.67
CA THR A 531 21.61 -5.11 2.99
C THR A 531 21.41 -4.80 4.47
N TYR A 532 20.68 -3.73 4.76
CA TYR A 532 20.35 -3.31 6.13
C TYR A 532 19.21 -4.13 6.72
N GLY A 533 19.33 -4.49 8.00
CA GLY A 533 18.26 -5.09 8.79
C GLY A 533 17.33 -4.07 9.48
N MET A 534 16.43 -4.58 10.33
CA MET A 534 15.41 -3.78 11.02
C MET A 534 16.03 -2.71 11.93
N ALA A 535 17.05 -3.03 12.74
CA ALA A 535 17.64 -2.03 13.65
C ALA A 535 18.24 -0.84 12.88
N ALA A 536 18.89 -1.09 11.74
CA ALA A 536 19.38 0.00 10.89
C ALA A 536 18.22 0.84 10.31
N ALA A 537 17.12 0.20 9.92
CA ALA A 537 15.90 0.89 9.45
C ALA A 537 15.37 1.84 10.54
N GLU A 538 15.18 1.34 11.76
CA GLU A 538 14.72 2.11 12.92
C GLU A 538 15.66 3.29 13.23
N LYS A 539 16.97 3.06 13.24
CA LYS A 539 17.97 4.12 13.45
C LYS A 539 17.92 5.19 12.36
N SER A 540 17.70 4.80 11.11
CA SER A 540 17.60 5.77 10.01
C SER A 540 16.38 6.67 10.16
N ILE A 541 15.25 6.11 10.61
CA ILE A 541 14.02 6.88 10.86
C ILE A 541 14.24 7.87 12.00
N ALA A 542 14.81 7.40 13.12
CA ALA A 542 15.16 8.26 14.25
C ALA A 542 16.11 9.39 13.82
N ALA A 543 17.07 9.10 12.94
CA ALA A 543 17.99 10.10 12.40
C ALA A 543 17.29 11.13 11.52
N VAL A 544 16.36 10.74 10.64
CA VAL A 544 15.59 11.69 9.82
C VAL A 544 14.78 12.64 10.70
N ILE A 545 14.02 12.10 11.66
CA ILE A 545 13.17 12.89 12.57
C ILE A 545 14.04 13.85 13.39
N TYR A 546 15.13 13.34 13.97
CA TYR A 546 16.06 14.16 14.74
C TYR A 546 16.70 15.25 13.88
N ASN A 547 17.22 14.91 12.69
CA ASN A 547 17.84 15.88 11.80
C ASN A 547 16.87 16.98 11.38
N TYR A 548 15.62 16.64 11.06
CA TYR A 548 14.58 17.59 10.69
C TYR A 548 14.26 18.58 11.82
N SER A 549 14.25 18.11 13.06
CA SER A 549 14.02 18.95 14.23
C SER A 549 15.14 19.96 14.47
N GLN A 550 16.37 19.66 14.02
CA GLN A 550 17.53 20.56 14.16
C GLN A 550 17.60 21.64 13.07
N ILE A 551 16.83 21.50 11.99
CA ILE A 551 16.80 22.49 10.92
C ILE A 551 15.99 23.71 11.40
N THR A 552 16.62 24.88 11.46
CA THR A 552 16.00 26.11 12.00
C THR A 552 15.40 27.02 10.93
N THR A 553 15.49 26.65 9.65
CA THR A 553 14.78 27.35 8.59
C THR A 553 13.29 27.18 8.80
N VAL A 554 12.58 28.31 8.89
CA VAL A 554 11.12 28.36 8.86
C VAL A 554 10.75 28.42 7.37
N PRO A 555 10.08 27.41 6.78
CA PRO A 555 9.57 27.55 5.43
C PRO A 555 8.56 28.71 5.39
N PRO A 556 8.50 29.50 4.30
CA PRO A 556 7.47 30.51 4.16
C PRO A 556 6.11 29.81 4.21
N LYS A 557 5.23 30.26 5.12
CA LYS A 557 3.79 29.97 4.98
C LYS A 557 3.36 30.56 3.65
N SER A 558 3.17 29.73 2.63
CA SER A 558 2.58 30.16 1.37
C SER A 558 1.13 30.56 1.62
N GLY A 559 0.93 31.83 1.96
CA GLY A 559 -0.35 32.49 1.87
C GLY A 559 -0.71 32.61 0.39
N LYS A 560 -1.89 32.07 0.04
CA LYS A 560 -2.74 32.39 -1.12
C LYS A 560 -2.13 33.28 -2.21
N GLN A 561 -2.11 32.78 -3.44
CA GLN A 561 -2.71 33.48 -4.58
C GLN A 561 -3.65 32.53 -5.31
#